data_AF-A0A285EI26-F1
#
_entry.id   AF-A0A285EI26-F1
#
_cell.length_a   1.000
_cell.length_b   1.000
_cell.length_c   1.000
_cell.angle_alpha   90.00
_cell.angle_beta   90.00
_cell.angle_gamma   90.00
#
_symmetry.space_group_name_H-M   'P 1'
#
loop_
_entity.id
_entity.type
_entity.pdbx_description
1 polymer ?
#
loop_
_entity_poly.entity_id
_entity_poly.type
_entity_poly.pdbx_seq_one_letter_code
_entity_poly.pdbx_strand_id
1 'polypeptide(L)' 'MGVHPDRTEPTILLVHGVWADAAGSTGVIRALQGRGLRAIGFADPLRGTADDPRYLVPALA' A
#
# COMPACT_ATOMS: atom_id res chain seq x y z
N MET A 1 7.86 -22.35 -8.18
CA MET A 1 8.23 -21.58 -6.97
C MET A 1 9.20 -20.48 -7.38
N GLY A 2 8.67 -19.31 -7.79
CA GLY A 2 9.49 -18.19 -8.27
C GLY A 2 10.10 -17.40 -7.13
N VAL A 3 11.43 -17.38 -7.07
CA VAL A 3 12.22 -16.44 -6.28
C VAL A 3 12.01 -15.04 -6.86
N HIS A 4 11.62 -14.07 -6.03
CA HIS A 4 11.77 -12.65 -6.35
C HIS A 4 13.03 -12.16 -5.62
N PRO A 5 13.76 -11.20 -6.20
CA PRO A 5 15.09 -10.79 -5.76
C PRO A 5 15.02 -10.09 -4.40
N ASP A 6 15.95 -10.43 -3.51
CA ASP A 6 16.18 -9.91 -2.13
C ASP A 6 14.94 -9.38 -1.40
N ARG A 7 14.22 -10.33 -0.80
CA ARG A 7 12.76 -10.31 -0.65
C ARG A 7 12.26 -10.63 0.76
N THR A 8 13.10 -10.37 1.76
CA THR A 8 12.88 -10.92 3.10
C THR A 8 11.76 -10.22 3.86
N GLU A 9 11.40 -8.99 3.49
CA GLU A 9 10.33 -8.24 4.15
C GLU A 9 9.38 -7.62 3.10
N PRO A 10 8.09 -7.99 3.09
CA PRO A 10 7.13 -7.50 2.10
C PRO A 10 6.72 -6.04 2.39
N THR A 11 6.55 -5.25 1.33
CA THR A 11 5.89 -3.94 1.41
C THR A 11 4.38 -4.12 1.38
N ILE A 12 3.69 -3.55 2.37
CA ILE A 12 2.24 -3.60 2.50
C ILE A 12 1.65 -2.24 2.10
N LEU A 13 0.82 -2.22 1.06
CA LEU A 13 0.15 -1.01 0.57
C LEU A 13 -1.34 -1.08 0.93
N LEU A 14 -1.82 -0.11 1.72
CA LEU A 14 -3.23 0.00 2.10
C LEU A 14 -3.90 1.11 1.29
N VAL A 15 -4.80 0.71 0.39
CA VAL A 15 -5.59 1.62 -0.46
C VAL A 15 -6.90 1.96 0.26
N HIS A 16 -7.33 3.23 0.23
CA HIS A 16 -8.55 3.65 0.90
C HIS A 16 -9.81 2.98 0.32
N GLY A 17 -10.85 2.85 1.16
CA GLY A 17 -12.18 2.44 0.72
C GLY A 17 -12.96 3.57 0.05
N VAL A 18 -14.12 3.22 -0.52
CA VAL A 18 -15.08 4.21 -1.04
C VAL A 18 -15.48 5.17 0.08
N TRP A 19 -15.44 6.49 -0.19
CA TRP A 19 -15.70 7.58 0.78
C TRP A 19 -14.68 7.76 1.92
N ALA A 20 -13.61 6.97 1.95
CA ALA A 20 -12.55 7.11 2.93
C ALA A 20 -11.34 7.83 2.33
N ASP A 21 -10.60 8.57 3.15
CA ASP A 21 -9.25 9.01 2.83
C ASP A 21 -8.21 7.97 3.30
N ALA A 22 -6.94 8.23 3.03
CA ALA A 22 -5.85 7.34 3.46
C ALA A 22 -5.72 7.26 5.00
N ALA A 23 -6.28 8.21 5.76
CA ALA A 23 -6.13 8.25 7.22
C ALA A 23 -6.90 7.11 7.91
N GLY A 24 -7.92 6.54 7.26
CA GLY A 24 -8.66 5.37 7.76
C GLY A 24 -7.79 4.15 8.07
N SER A 25 -6.59 4.07 7.50
CA SER A 25 -5.62 2.98 7.72
C SER A 25 -4.53 3.29 8.74
N THR A 26 -4.53 4.48 9.37
CA THR A 26 -3.43 4.95 10.24
C THR A 26 -3.10 3.98 11.37
N GLY A 27 -4.12 3.43 12.04
CA GLY A 27 -3.92 2.46 13.12
C GLY A 27 -3.26 1.16 12.65
N VAL A 28 -3.68 0.66 11.47
CA VAL A 28 -3.14 -0.56 10.87
C VAL A 28 -1.69 -0.34 10.42
N ILE A 29 -1.40 0.80 9.80
CA ILE A 29 -0.04 1.18 9.39
C ILE A 29 0.91 1.17 10.60
N ARG A 30 0.51 1.83 11.70
CA ARG A 30 1.30 1.86 12.94
C ARG A 30 1.52 0.46 13.52
N ALA A 31 0.50 -0.39 13.52
CA ALA A 31 0.60 -1.75 14.02
C ALA A 31 1.56 -2.61 13.17
N LEU A 32 1.54 -2.47 11.85
CA LEU A 32 2.44 -3.19 10.95
C LEU A 32 3.89 -2.69 11.08
N GLN A 33 4.09 -1.37 11.12
CA GLN A 33 5.40 -0.77 11.34
C GLN A 33 6.00 -1.17 12.69
N GLY A 34 5.18 -1.26 13.74
CA GLY A 34 5.60 -1.77 15.05
C GLY A 34 6.05 -3.24 15.05
N ARG A 35 5.72 -4.00 14.00
CA ARG A 35 6.17 -5.38 13.78
C ARG A 35 7.39 -5.47 12.84
N GLY A 36 7.99 -4.33 12.48
CA GLY A 36 9.11 -4.25 11.54
C GLY A 36 8.70 -4.16 10.07
N LEU A 37 7.41 -4.27 9.75
CA LEU A 37 6.96 -4.34 8.36
C LEU A 37 6.86 -2.95 7.72
N ARG A 38 7.32 -2.83 6.47
CA ARG A 38 7.10 -1.62 5.66
C ARG A 38 5.61 -1.54 5.28
N ALA A 39 4.90 -0.56 5.83
CA ALA A 39 3.49 -0.30 5.53
C ALA A 39 3.26 1.15 5.05
N ILE A 40 2.50 1.31 3.98
CA ILE A 40 2.24 2.58 3.29
C ILE A 40 0.73 2.75 3.10
N GLY A 41 0.19 3.92 3.45
CA GLY A 41 -1.18 4.29 3.09
C GLY A 41 -1.18 5.00 1.74
N PHE A 42 -2.09 4.60 0.85
CA PHE A 42 -2.21 5.17 -0.48
C PHE A 42 -3.62 5.72 -0.71
N ALA A 43 -3.69 6.98 -1.13
CA ALA A 43 -4.91 7.58 -1.61
C ALA A 43 -5.01 7.38 -3.13
N ASP A 44 -5.99 6.59 -3.54
CA ASP A 44 -6.25 6.32 -4.94
C ASP A 44 -6.80 7.60 -5.62
N PRO A 45 -6.26 8.03 -6.77
CA PRO A 45 -6.74 9.21 -7.47
C PRO A 45 -8.13 9.06 -8.11
N LEU A 46 -8.74 7.86 -8.08
CA LEU A 46 -10.11 7.60 -8.56
C LEU A 46 -10.33 7.97 -10.04
N ARG A 47 -9.33 7.72 -10.90
CA ARG A 47 -9.36 8.00 -12.34
C ARG A 47 -10.01 6.88 -13.14
N GLY A 48 -10.19 5.71 -12.52
CA GLY A 48 -10.87 4.56 -13.11
C GLY A 48 -10.14 3.27 -12.79
N THR A 49 -10.89 2.17 -12.69
CA THR A 49 -10.38 0.86 -12.25
C THR A 49 -9.24 0.29 -13.10
N ALA A 50 -9.12 0.72 -14.36
CA ALA A 50 -8.02 0.32 -15.25
C ALA A 50 -6.75 1.19 -15.11
N ASP A 51 -6.90 2.44 -14.69
CA ASP A 51 -5.83 3.43 -14.65
C ASP A 51 -5.22 3.56 -13.24
N ASP A 52 -6.06 3.50 -12.22
CA ASP A 52 -5.67 3.64 -10.81
C ASP A 52 -4.56 2.66 -10.36
N PRO A 53 -4.54 1.37 -10.78
CA PRO A 53 -3.44 0.46 -10.46
C PRO A 53 -2.07 0.95 -10.95
N ARG A 54 -2.01 1.79 -11.98
CA ARG A 54 -0.75 2.33 -12.52
C ARG A 54 -0.10 3.34 -11.57
N TYR A 55 -0.89 3.97 -10.70
CA TYR A 55 -0.39 4.94 -9.71
C TYR A 55 0.15 4.27 -8.44
N LEU A 56 -0.01 2.94 -8.29
CA LEU A 56 0.54 2.19 -7.16
C LEU A 56 2.06 1.99 -7.29
N VAL A 57 2.58 1.84 -8.51
CA VAL A 57 4.00 1.52 -8.74
C VAL A 57 4.93 2.64 -8.24
N PRO A 58 4.68 3.94 -8.51
CA PRO A 58 5.47 5.03 -7.94
C PRO A 58 5.43 5.08 -6.40
N ALA A 59 4.35 4.62 -5.77
CA ALA A 59 4.25 4.57 -4.31
C ALA A 59 5.08 3.45 -3.65
N LEU A 60 5.56 2.50 -4.46
CA LEU A 60 6.38 1.36 -4.03
C LEU A 60 7.88 1.54 -4.29
N ALA A 61 8.27 2.59 -5.01
CA ALA A 61 9.67 3.01 -5.16
C ALA A 61 10.30 3.39 -3.80
#